data_AF-A0A382EQC8-F1
#
_entry.id   AF-A0A382EQC8-F1
#
_cell.length_a   1.000
_cell.length_b   1.000
_cell.length_c   1.000
_cell.angle_alpha   90.00
_cell.angle_beta   90.00
_cell.angle_gamma   90.00
#
_symmetry.space_group_name_H-M   'P 1'
#
loop_
_entity.id
_entity.type
_entity.pdbx_description
1 polymer ?
#
loop_
_entity_poly.entity_id
_entity_poly.type
_entity_poly.pdbx_seq_one_letter_code
_entity_poly.pdbx_strand_id
1 'polypeptide(L)' 'MPKRITLLRHAKSNWTDASLADHDRPLNQRGSKAAPDMGKRLAGLGVR' A
#
# COMPACT_ATOMS: atom_id res chain seq x y z
N MET A 1 -15.12 16.19 -19.88
CA MET A 1 -13.71 15.87 -19.57
C MET A 1 -13.62 14.41 -19.13
N PRO A 2 -12.64 13.63 -19.60
CA PRO A 2 -12.46 12.26 -19.14
C PRO A 2 -12.09 12.22 -17.66
N LYS A 3 -12.69 11.31 -16.91
CA LYS A 3 -12.33 11.02 -15.52
C LYS A 3 -11.35 9.85 -15.50
N ARG A 4 -10.44 9.85 -14.52
CA ARG A 4 -9.42 8.80 -14.34
C ARG A 4 -9.63 8.14 -12.99
N ILE A 5 -9.64 6.81 -12.97
CA ILE A 5 -9.64 6.00 -11.75
C ILE A 5 -8.27 5.30 -11.67
N THR A 6 -7.64 5.35 -10.51
CA THR A 6 -6.39 4.65 -10.22
C THR A 6 -6.67 3.57 -9.19
N LEU A 7 -6.33 2.32 -9.52
CA LEU A 7 -6.50 1.17 -8.63
C LEU A 7 -5.12 0.67 -8.18
N LEU A 8 -4.99 0.39 -6.90
CA LEU A 8 -3.79 -0.19 -6.31
C LEU A 8 -4.17 -1.19 -5.22
N ARG A 9 -3.25 -2.09 -4.90
CA ARG A 9 -3.39 -2.97 -3.73
C ARG A 9 -2.74 -2.34 -2.50
N HIS A 10 -3.21 -2.73 -1.31
CA HIS A 10 -2.52 -2.42 -0.06
C HIS A 10 -1.09 -2.98 -0.07
N ALA A 11 -0.19 -2.31 0.67
CA ALA A 11 1.14 -2.82 0.91
C ALA A 11 1.09 -4.14 1.70
N LYS A 12 2.14 -4.96 1.60
CA LYS A 12 2.07 -6.33 2.14
C LYS A 12 2.06 -6.32 3.68
N SER A 13 0.98 -6.80 4.27
CA SER A 13 0.85 -7.01 5.73
C SER A 13 1.72 -8.15 6.24
N ASN A 14 2.01 -8.12 7.54
CA ASN A 14 2.63 -9.19 8.30
C ASN A 14 1.55 -10.16 8.82
N TRP A 15 1.83 -11.46 8.73
CA TRP A 15 0.93 -12.55 9.13
C TRP A 15 1.59 -13.50 10.13
N THR A 16 2.74 -13.14 10.71
CA THR A 16 3.44 -13.97 11.69
C THR A 16 2.65 -14.14 12.99
N ASP A 17 1.89 -13.13 13.41
CA ASP A 17 1.00 -13.21 14.56
C ASP A 17 -0.43 -13.53 14.11
N ALA A 18 -0.88 -14.74 14.44
CA ALA A 18 -2.21 -15.24 14.09
C ALA A 18 -3.33 -14.69 14.99
N SER A 19 -2.99 -14.06 16.13
CA SER A 19 -3.97 -13.52 17.07
C SER A 19 -4.52 -12.15 16.66
N LEU A 20 -3.82 -11.44 15.77
CA LEU A 20 -4.22 -10.12 15.28
C LEU A 20 -5.40 -10.22 14.32
N ALA A 21 -6.36 -9.30 14.45
CA ALA A 21 -7.41 -9.11 13.45
C ALA A 21 -6.85 -8.46 12.18
N ASP A 22 -7.57 -8.60 11.05
CA ASP A 22 -7.14 -8.11 9.73
C ASP A 22 -6.72 -6.65 9.70
N HIS A 23 -7.47 -5.78 10.37
CA HIS A 23 -7.18 -4.34 10.39
C HIS A 23 -5.99 -3.95 11.27
N ASP A 24 -5.63 -4.79 12.24
CA ASP A 24 -4.53 -4.53 13.18
C ASP A 24 -3.18 -5.04 12.65
N ARG A 25 -3.18 -5.76 11.52
CA ARG A 25 -1.95 -6.34 10.98
C ARG A 25 -1.00 -5.25 10.48
N PRO A 26 0.22 -5.15 11.03
CA PRO A 26 1.20 -4.18 10.55
C PRO A 26 1.74 -4.59 9.18
N LEU A 27 2.46 -3.69 8.51
CA LEU A 27 3.22 -4.06 7.31
C LEU A 27 4.40 -4.98 7.66
N ASN A 28 4.72 -5.92 6.77
CA ASN A 28 6.00 -6.63 6.87
C ASN A 28 7.14 -5.82 6.24
N GLN A 29 8.38 -6.30 6.38
CA GLN A 29 9.56 -5.62 5.86
C GLN A 29 9.46 -5.27 4.36
N ARG A 30 8.86 -6.14 3.54
CA ARG A 30 8.65 -5.88 2.10
C ARG A 30 7.58 -4.80 1.90
N GLY A 31 6.48 -4.85 2.65
CA GLY A 31 5.41 -3.86 2.62
C GLY A 31 5.92 -2.47 2.99
N SER A 32 6.66 -2.36 4.10
CA SER A 32 7.21 -1.09 4.57
C SER A 32 8.22 -0.46 3.60
N LYS A 33 8.98 -1.27 2.86
CA LYS A 33 9.87 -0.78 1.80
C LYS A 33 9.09 -0.35 0.54
N ALA A 34 8.08 -1.12 0.14
CA ALA A 34 7.34 -0.89 -1.10
C ALA A 34 6.36 0.30 -1.02
N ALA A 35 5.76 0.54 0.15
CA ALA A 35 4.79 1.61 0.35
C ALA A 35 5.30 3.02 -0.05
N PRO A 36 6.45 3.50 0.45
CA PRO A 36 6.96 4.83 0.07
C PRO A 36 7.35 4.92 -1.41
N ASP A 37 7.85 3.84 -2.01
CA ASP A 37 8.20 3.83 -3.43
C ASP A 37 6.98 3.93 -4.33
N MET A 38 5.87 3.30 -3.95
CA MET A 38 4.59 3.49 -4.65
C MET A 38 4.08 4.92 -4.50
N GLY A 39 4.19 5.51 -3.30
CA GLY A 39 3.84 6.92 -3.07
C GLY A 39 4.59 7.87 -4.00
N LYS A 40 5.91 7.69 -4.13
CA LYS A 40 6.75 8.48 -5.07
C LYS A 40 6.31 8.32 -6.52
N ARG A 41 5.96 7.09 -6.95
CA ARG A 41 5.48 6.82 -8.31
C ARG A 41 4.14 7.49 -8.59
N LEU A 42 3.19 7.39 -7.67
CA LEU A 42 1.88 8.03 -7.79
C LEU A 42 2.02 9.56 -7.90
N ALA A 43 2.87 10.16 -7.05
CA ALA A 43 3.17 11.58 -7.13
C ALA A 43 3.79 11.97 -8.49
N GLY A 44 4.75 11.19 -8.99
CA GLY A 44 5.36 11.40 -10.31
C GLY A 44 4.38 11.25 -11.49
N LEU A 45 3.33 10.44 -11.34
CA LEU A 45 2.25 10.27 -12.32
C LEU A 45 1.16 11.36 -12.22
N GLY A 46 1.31 12.32 -11.30
CA GLY A 46 0.31 13.35 -11.04
C GLY A 46 -1.00 12.77 -10.51
N VAL A 47 -0.94 11.63 -9.82
CA VAL A 47 -2.05 11.12 -9.02
C VAL A 47 -2.03 11.91 -7.70
N ARG A 48 -3.11 12.62 -7.43
CA ARG A 48 -3.30 13.45 -6.24
C ARG A 48 -4.45 12.87 -5.42
#